data_AF-A0A2S5N4W4-F1
#
_entry.id   AF-A0A2S5N4W4-F1
#
_cell.length_a   1.000
_cell.length_b   1.000
_cell.length_c   1.000
_cell.angle_alpha   90.00
_cell.angle_beta   90.00
_cell.angle_gamma   90.00
#
_symmetry.space_group_name_H-M   'P 1'
#
loop_
_entity.id
_entity.type
_entity.pdbx_description
1 polymer ?
#
loop_
_entity_poly.entity_id
_entity_poly.type
_entity_poly.pdbx_seq_one_letter_code
_entity_poly.pdbx_strand_id
1 'polypeptide(L)'
;MLVSVFEEYDADSKNPQRAIPLISELIAKIRPEKPHQVEAAIKSIQALCYLLNQDSAKAQLLRDAILHLLSERKPISLYLIARHSVFTGFFTEMRRRVSHKVLPEAVDTAYLIDLFALFFTKTTDANWVLAVPDAIWLELIGALRFEEASPELKQACQQHMVAASQALSFRIAALGLEPELLRNYPELEKHTSPFIAQQEEIAAFFGQNTGDINHILVMLDQCSAIVSKIRRNSVQTGTSIRLTNLLQRMSQQIARLETLLHILTKQISATFETNANLEKVHLFKELVYSECHKNDVGEHWQENLEVMALRVTENASRTGEHYITNNRHEYFALMRSAMGAGVVIATMSMIKILIAKLHLAPLTEAILFSLNYG
;
A
#
# COMPACT_ATOMS: atom_id res chain seq x y z
N MET A 1 -5.50 34.42 8.01
CA MET A 1 -4.49 33.45 7.55
C MET A 1 -4.98 32.58 6.40
N LEU A 2 -6.17 31.97 6.45
CA LEU A 2 -6.72 31.24 5.27
C LEU A 2 -7.19 32.21 4.17
N VAL A 3 -7.80 33.33 4.55
CA VAL A 3 -8.27 34.38 3.62
C VAL A 3 -7.16 34.87 2.69
N SER A 4 -5.95 35.12 3.22
CA SER A 4 -4.82 35.62 2.44
C SER A 4 -4.34 34.63 1.38
N VAL A 5 -4.52 33.31 1.60
CA VAL A 5 -4.22 32.31 0.57
C VAL A 5 -5.18 32.51 -0.60
N PHE A 6 -6.49 32.60 -0.34
CA PHE A 6 -7.45 32.83 -1.43
C PHE A 6 -7.22 34.16 -2.16
N GLU A 7 -6.88 35.24 -1.46
CA GLU A 7 -6.58 36.55 -2.07
C GLU A 7 -5.38 36.52 -3.02
N GLU A 8 -4.36 35.70 -2.73
CA GLU A 8 -3.18 35.53 -3.59
C GLU A 8 -3.51 34.81 -4.91
N TYR A 9 -4.48 33.90 -4.87
CA TYR A 9 -4.85 33.05 -6.00
C TYR A 9 -6.14 33.50 -6.74
N ASP A 10 -6.87 34.51 -6.24
CA ASP A 10 -8.13 35.03 -6.80
C ASP A 10 -7.96 35.66 -8.20
N ALA A 11 -6.77 36.18 -8.52
CA ALA A 11 -6.53 36.96 -9.74
C ALA A 11 -6.48 36.15 -11.06
N ASP A 12 -6.48 34.80 -11.03
CA ASP A 12 -6.31 33.97 -12.24
C ASP A 12 -6.92 32.56 -12.10
N SER A 13 -8.19 32.51 -11.66
CA SER A 13 -8.93 31.27 -11.28
C SER A 13 -9.06 30.19 -12.35
N LYS A 14 -8.65 30.46 -13.59
CA LYS A 14 -8.72 29.52 -14.72
C LYS A 14 -7.39 28.84 -15.04
N ASN A 15 -6.30 29.17 -14.35
CA ASN A 15 -4.99 28.62 -14.66
C ASN A 15 -4.71 27.33 -13.86
N PRO A 16 -4.68 26.13 -14.50
CA PRO A 16 -4.44 24.86 -13.81
C PRO A 16 -3.06 24.78 -13.14
N GLN A 17 -2.12 25.66 -13.52
CA GLN A 17 -0.79 25.74 -12.90
C GLN A 17 -0.84 26.32 -11.49
N ARG A 18 -1.90 27.06 -11.13
CA ARG A 18 -2.09 27.63 -9.77
C ARG A 18 -2.82 26.70 -8.80
N ALA A 19 -3.43 25.63 -9.29
CA ALA A 19 -4.14 24.67 -8.43
C ALA A 19 -3.20 23.95 -7.43
N ILE A 20 -1.99 23.59 -7.88
CA ILE A 20 -0.98 22.90 -7.05
C ILE A 20 -0.53 23.79 -5.88
N PRO A 21 -0.02 25.02 -6.09
CA PRO A 21 0.44 25.86 -4.99
C PRO A 21 -0.72 26.29 -4.06
N LEU A 22 -1.92 26.56 -4.59
CA LEU A 22 -3.12 26.84 -3.77
C LEU A 22 -3.41 25.70 -2.77
N ILE A 23 -3.46 24.45 -3.25
CA ILE A 23 -3.76 23.30 -2.39
C ILE A 23 -2.61 23.02 -1.42
N SER A 24 -1.36 23.13 -1.87
CA SER A 24 -0.18 22.93 -1.02
C SER A 24 -0.14 23.93 0.14
N GLU A 25 -0.40 25.21 -0.13
CA GLU A 25 -0.44 26.24 0.91
C GLU A 25 -1.62 26.07 1.87
N LEU A 26 -2.81 25.74 1.36
CA LEU A 26 -3.96 25.45 2.21
C LEU A 26 -3.68 24.28 3.16
N ILE A 27 -3.13 23.18 2.66
CA ILE A 27 -2.75 22.03 3.49
C ILE A 27 -1.66 22.43 4.49
N ALA A 28 -0.68 23.24 4.07
CA ALA A 28 0.35 23.74 4.98
C ALA A 28 -0.22 24.62 6.12
N LYS A 29 -1.29 25.38 5.88
CA LYS A 29 -2.00 26.16 6.91
C LYS A 29 -2.91 25.31 7.79
N ILE A 30 -3.47 24.23 7.26
CA ILE A 30 -4.29 23.28 8.04
C ILE A 30 -3.42 22.39 8.94
N ARG A 31 -2.24 22.00 8.45
CA ARG A 31 -1.30 21.11 9.14
C ARG A 31 -0.99 21.65 10.55
N PRO A 32 -1.20 20.85 11.60
CA PRO A 32 -0.87 21.26 12.96
C PRO A 32 0.66 21.34 13.13
N GLU A 33 1.12 22.20 14.04
CA GLU A 33 2.55 22.34 14.34
C GLU A 33 3.16 21.02 14.83
N LYS A 34 2.42 20.31 15.71
CA LYS A 34 2.75 18.97 16.18
C LYS A 34 1.68 17.95 15.76
N PRO A 35 2.05 16.73 15.33
CA PRO A 35 1.09 15.75 14.80
C PRO A 35 -0.03 15.33 15.76
N HIS A 36 0.21 15.39 17.06
CA HIS A 36 -0.78 15.04 18.10
C HIS A 36 -1.78 16.17 18.40
N GLN A 37 -1.56 17.39 17.89
CA GLN A 37 -2.46 18.53 18.08
C GLN A 37 -3.62 18.48 17.09
N VAL A 38 -4.37 17.38 17.09
CA VAL A 38 -5.47 17.12 16.15
C VAL A 38 -6.55 18.20 16.24
N GLU A 39 -6.81 18.73 17.45
CA GLU A 39 -7.76 19.84 17.65
C GLU A 39 -7.42 21.10 16.84
N ALA A 40 -6.13 21.39 16.62
CA ALA A 40 -5.72 22.53 15.80
C ALA A 40 -6.08 22.31 14.34
N ALA A 41 -5.87 21.09 13.82
CA ALA A 41 -6.27 20.72 12.46
C ALA A 41 -7.79 20.78 12.28
N ILE A 42 -8.56 20.26 13.26
CA ILE A 42 -10.03 20.33 13.26
C ILE A 42 -10.50 21.79 13.16
N LYS A 43 -9.98 22.68 14.02
CA LYS A 43 -10.34 24.10 14.00
C LYS A 43 -9.97 24.78 12.68
N SER A 44 -8.82 24.45 12.10
CA SER A 44 -8.41 24.97 10.79
C SER A 44 -9.33 24.51 9.66
N ILE A 45 -9.75 23.25 9.64
CA ILE A 45 -10.70 22.72 8.65
C ILE A 45 -12.07 23.37 8.83
N GLN A 46 -12.56 23.50 10.06
CA GLN A 46 -13.83 24.18 10.34
C GLN A 46 -13.79 25.66 9.94
N ALA A 47 -12.67 26.35 10.18
CA ALA A 47 -12.47 27.72 9.73
C ALA A 47 -12.46 27.84 8.20
N LEU A 48 -11.88 26.85 7.50
CA LEU A 48 -11.98 26.75 6.05
C LEU A 48 -13.44 26.55 5.62
N CYS A 49 -14.17 25.61 6.22
CA CYS A 49 -15.58 25.36 5.91
C CYS A 49 -16.42 26.64 6.10
N TYR A 50 -16.20 27.38 7.19
CA TYR A 50 -16.84 28.67 7.43
C TYR A 50 -16.56 29.67 6.32
N LEU A 51 -15.29 29.80 5.90
CA LEU A 51 -14.89 30.71 4.82
C LEU A 51 -15.57 30.35 3.48
N LEU A 52 -15.57 29.06 3.12
CA LEU A 52 -16.19 28.56 1.88
C LEU A 52 -17.71 28.75 1.89
N ASN A 53 -18.36 28.58 3.05
CA ASN A 53 -19.80 28.80 3.18
C ASN A 53 -20.19 30.27 3.09
N GLN A 54 -19.31 31.20 3.51
CA GLN A 54 -19.55 32.64 3.41
C GLN A 54 -19.29 33.20 2.01
N ASP A 55 -18.39 32.58 1.25
CA ASP A 55 -17.95 33.08 -0.04
C ASP A 55 -17.96 31.97 -1.10
N SER A 56 -19.00 32.00 -1.94
CA SER A 56 -19.18 31.02 -3.02
C SER A 56 -18.08 31.08 -4.07
N ALA A 57 -17.41 32.22 -4.27
CA ALA A 57 -16.31 32.33 -5.21
C ALA A 57 -15.09 31.56 -4.71
N LYS A 58 -14.81 31.60 -3.39
CA LYS A 58 -13.75 30.80 -2.76
C LYS A 58 -14.06 29.30 -2.79
N ALA A 59 -15.33 28.93 -2.56
CA ALA A 59 -15.78 27.54 -2.72
C ALA A 59 -15.57 27.05 -4.15
N GLN A 60 -15.96 27.84 -5.15
CA GLN A 60 -15.75 27.53 -6.56
C GLN A 60 -14.26 27.41 -6.90
N LEU A 61 -13.42 28.35 -6.46
CA LEU A 61 -11.98 28.33 -6.72
C LEU A 61 -11.34 27.02 -6.26
N LEU A 62 -11.61 26.62 -5.01
CA LEU A 62 -11.03 25.40 -4.44
C LEU A 62 -11.61 24.13 -5.06
N ARG A 63 -12.93 24.10 -5.31
CA ARG A 63 -13.60 22.99 -5.99
C ARG A 63 -13.01 22.76 -7.38
N ASP A 64 -12.93 23.81 -8.19
CA ASP A 64 -12.46 23.71 -9.56
C ASP A 64 -10.97 23.33 -9.57
N ALA A 65 -10.15 23.89 -8.67
CA ALA A 65 -8.75 23.47 -8.52
C ALA A 65 -8.61 21.97 -8.23
N ILE A 66 -9.40 21.42 -7.29
CA ILE A 66 -9.39 19.99 -6.98
C ILE A 66 -9.82 19.15 -8.18
N LEU A 67 -10.91 19.54 -8.86
CA LEU A 67 -11.43 18.80 -10.01
C LEU A 67 -10.50 18.85 -11.23
N HIS A 68 -9.81 19.97 -11.47
CA HIS A 68 -8.80 20.07 -12.52
C HIS A 68 -7.61 19.14 -12.27
N LEU A 69 -7.14 19.03 -11.01
CA LEU A 69 -6.10 18.06 -10.68
C LEU A 69 -6.58 16.62 -10.89
N LEU A 70 -7.83 16.31 -10.52
CA LEU A 70 -8.45 15.00 -10.72
C LEU A 70 -8.76 14.68 -12.19
N SER A 71 -8.86 15.67 -13.07
CA SER A 71 -9.18 15.46 -14.50
C SER A 71 -7.95 15.49 -15.42
N GLU A 72 -6.90 16.25 -15.08
CA GLU A 72 -5.78 16.49 -16.00
C GLU A 72 -4.49 15.74 -15.62
N ARG A 73 -4.27 15.40 -14.34
CA ARG A 73 -2.97 14.92 -13.84
C ARG A 73 -2.86 13.40 -13.74
N LYS A 74 -3.07 12.69 -14.85
CA LYS A 74 -2.97 11.21 -14.96
C LYS A 74 -3.49 10.48 -13.70
N PRO A 75 -4.72 10.76 -13.28
CA PRO A 75 -5.28 10.36 -11.98
C PRO A 75 -5.41 8.84 -11.81
N ILE A 76 -5.42 8.09 -12.91
CA ILE A 76 -5.47 6.61 -12.90
C ILE A 76 -4.35 6.03 -12.03
N SER A 77 -3.15 6.61 -12.09
CA SER A 77 -2.02 6.16 -11.26
C SER A 77 -2.31 6.21 -9.76
N LEU A 78 -3.00 7.25 -9.28
CA LEU A 78 -3.40 7.43 -7.89
C LEU A 78 -4.35 6.32 -7.44
N TYR A 79 -5.34 5.98 -8.27
CA TYR A 79 -6.33 4.95 -7.96
C TYR A 79 -5.78 3.52 -8.06
N LEU A 80 -4.74 3.33 -8.87
CA LEU A 80 -4.14 2.02 -9.14
C LEU A 80 -3.08 1.61 -8.11
N ILE A 81 -2.54 2.54 -7.33
CA ILE A 81 -1.54 2.24 -6.31
C ILE A 81 -2.28 1.77 -5.06
N ALA A 82 -2.11 0.48 -4.77
CA ALA A 82 -2.38 -0.04 -3.44
C ALA A 82 -1.20 0.30 -2.53
N ARG A 83 -1.50 0.51 -1.24
CA ARG A 83 -0.62 0.84 -0.10
C ARG A 83 0.84 0.39 -0.20
N HIS A 84 1.11 -0.79 -0.76
CA HIS A 84 2.44 -1.41 -0.81
C HIS A 84 2.86 -1.96 -2.20
N SER A 85 2.14 -1.63 -3.28
CA SER A 85 2.35 -2.27 -4.58
C SER A 85 3.07 -1.37 -5.58
N VAL A 86 4.41 -1.34 -5.51
CA VAL A 86 5.20 -1.13 -6.73
C VAL A 86 5.43 -2.50 -7.34
N PHE A 87 5.15 -2.61 -8.64
CA PHE A 87 5.06 -3.84 -9.45
C PHE A 87 6.40 -4.62 -9.61
N THR A 88 7.38 -4.36 -8.74
CA THR A 88 8.69 -5.02 -8.75
C THR A 88 8.77 -6.08 -7.65
N GLY A 89 9.72 -7.02 -7.78
CA GLY A 89 9.95 -8.04 -6.77
C GLY A 89 10.35 -7.43 -5.41
N PHE A 90 10.01 -8.11 -4.31
CA PHE A 90 10.25 -7.66 -2.93
C PHE A 90 11.67 -7.08 -2.69
N PHE A 91 12.71 -7.76 -3.18
CA PHE A 91 14.10 -7.31 -3.02
C PHE A 91 14.45 -6.07 -3.88
N THR A 92 13.88 -5.95 -5.08
CA THR A 92 14.03 -4.78 -5.94
C THR A 92 13.40 -3.56 -5.29
N GLU A 93 12.24 -3.75 -4.67
CA GLU A 93 11.50 -2.68 -3.99
C GLU A 93 12.18 -2.25 -2.67
N MET A 94 12.72 -3.20 -1.90
CA MET A 94 13.55 -2.86 -0.74
C MET A 94 14.80 -2.07 -1.16
N ARG A 95 15.48 -2.47 -2.23
CA ARG A 95 16.63 -1.73 -2.77
C ARG A 95 16.24 -0.34 -3.25
N ARG A 96 15.09 -0.20 -3.92
CA ARG A 96 14.53 1.10 -4.32
C ARG A 96 14.31 1.99 -3.10
N ARG A 97 13.58 1.51 -2.09
CA ARG A 97 13.26 2.27 -0.85
C ARG A 97 14.49 2.66 -0.03
N VAL A 98 15.49 1.78 0.04
CA VAL A 98 16.79 2.10 0.68
C VAL A 98 17.54 3.16 -0.15
N SER A 99 17.54 3.05 -1.48
CA SER A 99 18.14 4.05 -2.36
C SER A 99 17.44 5.41 -2.26
N HIS A 100 16.13 5.44 -2.05
CA HIS A 100 15.35 6.67 -1.85
C HIS A 100 15.76 7.48 -0.63
N LYS A 101 16.28 6.82 0.41
CA LYS A 101 16.87 7.53 1.56
C LYS A 101 18.14 8.30 1.20
N VAL A 102 18.79 7.95 0.08
CA VAL A 102 20.04 8.54 -0.39
C VAL A 102 19.81 9.48 -1.57
N LEU A 103 18.85 9.17 -2.45
CA LEU A 103 18.49 9.99 -3.61
C LEU A 103 16.95 9.99 -3.79
N PRO A 104 16.25 11.07 -3.38
CA PRO A 104 14.80 11.18 -3.60
C PRO A 104 14.47 11.20 -5.09
N GLU A 105 13.41 10.49 -5.52
CA GLU A 105 12.88 10.62 -6.89
C GLU A 105 12.37 12.04 -7.13
N ALA A 106 12.57 12.56 -8.34
CA ALA A 106 12.01 13.83 -8.76
C ALA A 106 10.48 13.72 -8.86
N VAL A 107 9.78 14.71 -8.31
CA VAL A 107 8.31 14.80 -8.37
C VAL A 107 7.87 15.13 -9.80
N ASP A 108 7.11 14.23 -10.45
CA ASP A 108 6.50 14.53 -11.74
C ASP A 108 5.09 15.12 -11.53
N THR A 109 5.01 16.44 -11.66
CA THR A 109 3.75 17.19 -11.49
C THR A 109 2.64 16.80 -12.49
N ALA A 110 2.94 15.98 -13.51
CA ALA A 110 1.93 15.40 -14.39
C ALA A 110 1.14 14.25 -13.76
N TYR A 111 1.65 13.63 -12.68
CA TYR A 111 1.00 12.54 -11.97
C TYR A 111 0.41 13.01 -10.65
N LEU A 112 -0.89 12.79 -10.45
CA LEU A 112 -1.60 13.20 -9.25
C LEU A 112 -1.05 12.53 -7.99
N ILE A 113 -0.57 11.29 -8.09
CA ILE A 113 0.08 10.61 -6.96
C ILE A 113 1.33 11.38 -6.48
N ASP A 114 2.13 11.92 -7.40
CA ASP A 114 3.34 12.66 -7.04
C ASP A 114 2.99 14.02 -6.42
N LEU A 115 1.83 14.59 -6.74
CA LEU A 115 1.33 15.80 -6.08
C LEU A 115 0.99 15.56 -4.60
N PHE A 116 0.60 14.35 -4.20
CA PHE A 116 0.42 14.03 -2.78
C PHE A 116 1.72 14.23 -1.98
N ALA A 117 2.89 13.99 -2.60
CA ALA A 117 4.19 14.27 -1.99
C ALA A 117 4.43 15.77 -1.75
N LEU A 118 3.86 16.64 -2.58
CA LEU A 118 3.91 18.10 -2.43
C LEU A 118 2.91 18.63 -1.41
N PHE A 119 1.79 17.92 -1.25
CA PHE A 119 0.73 18.27 -0.31
C PHE A 119 1.06 17.81 1.12
N PHE A 120 1.48 16.54 1.25
CA PHE A 120 1.78 15.88 2.52
C PHE A 120 3.28 15.64 2.65
N THR A 121 4.01 16.73 2.91
CA THR A 121 5.47 16.74 2.90
C THR A 121 6.12 16.04 4.09
N LYS A 122 5.33 15.64 5.11
CA LYS A 122 5.83 14.95 6.31
C LYS A 122 5.16 13.58 6.44
N THR A 123 5.94 12.55 6.76
CA THR A 123 5.42 11.20 7.08
C THR A 123 4.41 11.23 8.23
N THR A 124 4.58 12.17 9.17
CA THR A 124 3.67 12.38 10.30
C THR A 124 2.34 13.03 9.92
N ASP A 125 2.15 13.46 8.66
CA ASP A 125 0.88 14.05 8.23
C ASP A 125 -0.27 13.04 8.29
N ALA A 126 0.03 11.76 8.05
CA ALA A 126 -0.93 10.68 8.25
C ALA A 126 -1.55 10.67 9.66
N ASN A 127 -0.78 11.01 10.69
CA ASN A 127 -1.26 10.95 12.08
C ASN A 127 -2.42 11.91 12.32
N TRP A 128 -2.30 13.16 11.86
CA TRP A 128 -3.36 14.14 12.08
C TRP A 128 -4.51 13.96 11.08
N VAL A 129 -4.22 13.61 9.81
CA VAL A 129 -5.26 13.41 8.79
C VAL A 129 -6.19 12.26 9.18
N LEU A 130 -5.63 11.13 9.62
CA LEU A 130 -6.42 9.98 10.08
C LEU A 130 -7.19 10.28 11.37
N ALA A 131 -6.60 11.04 12.29
CA ALA A 131 -7.20 11.36 13.58
C ALA A 131 -8.32 12.41 13.51
N VAL A 132 -8.36 13.26 12.48
CA VAL A 132 -9.50 14.17 12.25
C VAL A 132 -10.76 13.32 11.98
N PRO A 133 -11.87 13.51 12.71
CA PRO A 133 -13.09 12.73 12.54
C PRO A 133 -13.67 12.84 11.12
N ASP A 134 -14.29 11.77 10.63
CA ASP A 134 -14.89 11.74 9.28
C ASP A 134 -15.93 12.85 9.08
N ALA A 135 -16.69 13.19 10.14
CA ALA A 135 -17.67 14.28 10.12
C ALA A 135 -17.08 15.63 9.68
N ILE A 136 -15.86 15.94 10.12
CA ILE A 136 -15.18 17.21 9.78
C ILE A 136 -14.76 17.24 8.30
N TRP A 137 -14.35 16.09 7.75
CA TRP A 137 -14.07 15.97 6.32
C TRP A 137 -15.35 16.01 5.48
N LEU A 138 -16.45 15.43 5.97
CA LEU A 138 -17.76 15.52 5.34
C LEU A 138 -18.29 16.96 5.29
N GLU A 139 -18.10 17.74 6.37
CA GLU A 139 -18.39 19.18 6.39
C GLU A 139 -17.62 19.92 5.29
N LEU A 140 -16.33 19.61 5.12
CA LEU A 140 -15.51 20.21 4.06
C LEU A 140 -16.01 19.84 2.66
N ILE A 141 -16.35 18.57 2.42
CA ILE A 141 -16.93 18.12 1.14
C ILE A 141 -18.24 18.88 0.85
N GLY A 142 -19.10 19.05 1.86
CA GLY A 142 -20.33 19.83 1.73
C GLY A 142 -20.07 21.31 1.43
N ALA A 143 -19.09 21.91 2.10
CA ALA A 143 -18.73 23.32 1.89
C ALA A 143 -18.14 23.60 0.50
N LEU A 144 -17.54 22.59 -0.15
CA LEU A 144 -17.00 22.68 -1.51
C LEU A 144 -18.10 22.68 -2.59
N ARG A 145 -19.28 22.14 -2.30
CA ARG A 145 -20.43 22.10 -3.22
C ARG A 145 -20.08 21.50 -4.58
N PHE A 146 -19.57 20.27 -4.58
CA PHE A 146 -19.16 19.57 -5.82
C PHE A 146 -20.31 19.44 -6.83
N GLU A 147 -21.55 19.42 -6.37
CA GLU A 147 -22.79 19.44 -7.15
C GLU A 147 -22.94 20.69 -8.03
N GLU A 148 -22.27 21.81 -7.73
CA GLU A 148 -22.27 23.02 -8.55
C GLU A 148 -21.16 23.04 -9.62
N ALA A 149 -20.23 22.07 -9.62
CA ALA A 149 -19.17 22.02 -10.63
C ALA A 149 -19.72 21.75 -12.05
N SER A 150 -18.94 22.19 -13.06
CA SER A 150 -19.30 22.01 -14.46
C SER A 150 -19.51 20.53 -14.81
N PRO A 151 -20.53 20.20 -15.64
CA PRO A 151 -20.77 18.83 -16.08
C PRO A 151 -19.54 18.18 -16.74
N GLU A 152 -18.77 18.96 -17.50
CA GLU A 152 -17.60 18.50 -18.23
C GLU A 152 -16.48 18.03 -17.27
N LEU A 153 -16.21 18.80 -16.21
CA LEU A 153 -15.19 18.44 -15.21
C LEU A 153 -15.60 17.22 -14.41
N LYS A 154 -16.89 17.14 -14.01
CA LYS A 154 -17.43 15.96 -13.32
C LYS A 154 -17.32 14.71 -14.18
N GLN A 155 -17.70 14.81 -15.45
CA GLN A 155 -17.62 13.71 -16.40
C GLN A 155 -16.17 13.26 -16.62
N ALA A 156 -15.23 14.19 -16.77
CA ALA A 156 -13.81 13.86 -16.90
C ALA A 156 -13.27 13.10 -15.67
N CYS A 157 -13.59 13.56 -14.46
CA CYS A 157 -13.19 12.87 -13.22
C CYS A 157 -13.81 11.46 -13.14
N GLN A 158 -15.09 11.33 -13.49
CA GLN A 158 -15.80 10.05 -13.51
C GLN A 158 -15.16 9.07 -14.52
N GLN A 159 -14.83 9.53 -15.73
CA GLN A 159 -14.19 8.71 -16.77
C GLN A 159 -12.85 8.14 -16.29
N HIS A 160 -12.05 8.92 -15.57
CA HIS A 160 -10.79 8.42 -15.00
C HIS A 160 -10.99 7.36 -13.93
N MET A 161 -12.02 7.50 -13.10
CA MET A 161 -12.36 6.51 -12.08
C MET A 161 -12.91 5.21 -12.70
N VAL A 162 -13.69 5.32 -13.78
CA VAL A 162 -14.10 4.17 -14.62
C VAL A 162 -12.88 3.48 -15.21
N ALA A 163 -11.97 4.23 -15.84
CA ALA A 163 -10.75 3.67 -16.43
C ALA A 163 -9.86 2.98 -15.38
N ALA A 164 -9.73 3.56 -14.19
CA ALA A 164 -9.01 2.94 -13.07
C ALA A 164 -9.69 1.65 -12.59
N SER A 165 -11.02 1.63 -12.49
CA SER A 165 -11.79 0.44 -12.10
C SER A 165 -11.62 -0.70 -13.12
N GLN A 166 -11.69 -0.39 -14.42
CA GLN A 166 -11.41 -1.36 -15.49
C GLN A 166 -9.98 -1.89 -15.41
N ALA A 167 -8.99 -1.03 -15.18
CA ALA A 167 -7.60 -1.44 -15.05
C ALA A 167 -7.34 -2.30 -13.80
N LEU A 168 -7.98 -2.01 -12.65
CA LEU A 168 -7.93 -2.88 -11.47
C LEU A 168 -8.55 -4.23 -11.75
N SER A 169 -9.71 -4.26 -12.40
CA SER A 169 -10.40 -5.49 -12.73
C SER A 169 -9.57 -6.40 -13.65
N PHE A 170 -8.96 -5.86 -14.72
CA PHE A 170 -8.03 -6.63 -15.56
C PHE A 170 -6.86 -7.21 -14.75
N ARG A 171 -6.34 -6.44 -13.77
CA ARG A 171 -5.24 -6.91 -12.92
C ARG A 171 -5.69 -8.01 -11.97
N ILE A 172 -6.85 -7.89 -11.35
CA ILE A 172 -7.43 -8.92 -10.48
C ILE A 172 -7.63 -10.22 -11.28
N ALA A 173 -8.16 -10.12 -12.50
CA ALA A 173 -8.30 -11.26 -13.40
C ALA A 173 -6.94 -11.92 -13.71
N ALA A 174 -5.92 -11.12 -14.03
CA ALA A 174 -4.57 -11.63 -14.30
C ALA A 174 -3.93 -12.30 -13.06
N LEU A 175 -4.09 -11.71 -11.87
CA LEU A 175 -3.60 -12.29 -10.61
C LEU A 175 -4.31 -13.62 -10.29
N GLY A 176 -5.58 -13.75 -10.66
CA GLY A 176 -6.36 -14.99 -10.56
C GLY A 176 -5.81 -16.16 -11.40
N LEU A 177 -4.94 -15.87 -12.37
CA LEU A 177 -4.32 -16.85 -13.27
C LEU A 177 -2.84 -17.09 -12.95
N GLU A 178 -2.30 -16.46 -11.90
CA GLU A 178 -0.90 -16.64 -11.52
C GLU A 178 -0.62 -18.11 -11.13
N PRO A 179 0.45 -18.74 -11.65
CA PRO A 179 0.73 -20.16 -11.40
C PRO A 179 0.86 -20.50 -9.91
N GLU A 180 1.33 -19.55 -9.09
CA GLU A 180 1.43 -19.74 -7.65
C GLU A 180 0.06 -19.80 -6.97
N LEU A 181 -0.93 -19.06 -7.47
CA LEU A 181 -2.31 -19.14 -7.00
C LEU A 181 -2.95 -20.46 -7.43
N LEU A 182 -2.85 -20.81 -8.72
CA LEU A 182 -3.42 -22.03 -9.30
C LEU A 182 -2.87 -23.30 -8.62
N ARG A 183 -1.57 -23.34 -8.31
CA ARG A 183 -0.96 -24.46 -7.56
C ARG A 183 -1.57 -24.64 -6.16
N ASN A 184 -1.95 -23.54 -5.50
CA ASN A 184 -2.55 -23.59 -4.16
C ASN A 184 -4.08 -23.71 -4.19
N TYR A 185 -4.72 -23.44 -5.33
CA TYR A 185 -6.16 -23.58 -5.53
C TYR A 185 -6.49 -24.10 -6.95
N PRO A 186 -6.26 -25.39 -7.24
CA PRO A 186 -6.46 -25.94 -8.59
C PRO A 186 -7.92 -25.93 -9.08
N GLU A 187 -8.89 -25.75 -8.18
CA GLU A 187 -10.30 -25.61 -8.56
C GLU A 187 -10.56 -24.39 -9.45
N LEU A 188 -9.68 -23.37 -9.44
CA LEU A 188 -9.78 -22.22 -10.34
C LEU A 188 -9.65 -22.59 -11.82
N GLU A 189 -9.04 -23.74 -12.14
CA GLU A 189 -8.90 -24.23 -13.52
C GLU A 189 -10.10 -25.06 -13.98
N LYS A 190 -10.94 -25.54 -13.06
CA LYS A 190 -12.04 -26.49 -13.37
C LYS A 190 -13.33 -25.82 -13.82
N HIS A 191 -13.54 -24.57 -13.41
CA HIS A 191 -14.75 -23.79 -13.67
C HIS A 191 -14.38 -22.35 -14.03
N THR A 192 -15.36 -21.57 -14.50
CA THR A 192 -15.16 -20.12 -14.70
C THR A 192 -14.77 -19.48 -13.37
N SER A 193 -13.53 -19.01 -13.30
CA SER A 193 -12.97 -18.38 -12.11
C SER A 193 -13.67 -17.05 -11.81
N PRO A 194 -14.05 -16.75 -10.56
CA PRO A 194 -14.68 -15.47 -10.21
C PRO A 194 -13.75 -14.28 -10.50
N PHE A 195 -12.43 -14.47 -10.50
CA PHE A 195 -11.46 -13.46 -10.89
C PHE A 195 -11.61 -13.01 -12.35
N ILE A 196 -12.03 -13.92 -13.23
CA ILE A 196 -12.29 -13.62 -14.65
C ILE A 196 -13.71 -13.09 -14.83
N ALA A 197 -14.69 -13.77 -14.22
CA ALA A 197 -16.10 -13.42 -14.36
C ALA A 197 -16.38 -11.96 -13.93
N GLN A 198 -15.75 -11.48 -12.85
CA GLN A 198 -15.92 -10.09 -12.40
C GLN A 198 -15.52 -9.06 -13.47
N GLN A 199 -14.58 -9.39 -14.36
CA GLN A 199 -14.17 -8.46 -15.41
C GLN A 199 -15.20 -8.37 -16.54
N GLU A 200 -15.86 -9.47 -16.88
CA GLU A 200 -16.93 -9.47 -17.87
C GLU A 200 -18.11 -8.62 -17.38
N GLU A 201 -18.48 -8.78 -16.10
CA GLU A 201 -19.55 -7.99 -15.47
C GLU A 201 -19.20 -6.50 -15.37
N ILE A 202 -17.97 -6.15 -15.00
CA ILE A 202 -17.53 -4.75 -14.95
C ILE A 202 -17.51 -4.11 -16.35
N ALA A 203 -17.07 -4.85 -17.36
CA ALA A 203 -17.12 -4.38 -18.75
C ALA A 203 -18.57 -4.16 -19.22
N ALA A 204 -19.49 -5.07 -18.87
CA ALA A 204 -20.91 -4.93 -19.17
C ALA A 204 -21.55 -3.74 -18.44
N PHE A 205 -21.26 -3.55 -17.15
CA PHE A 205 -21.75 -2.45 -16.32
C PHE A 205 -21.41 -1.08 -16.94
N PHE A 206 -20.14 -0.89 -17.32
CA PHE A 206 -19.71 0.37 -17.95
C PHE A 206 -20.17 0.52 -19.41
N GLY A 207 -20.52 -0.58 -20.09
CA GLY A 207 -21.06 -0.55 -21.45
C GLY A 207 -22.57 -0.26 -21.53
N GLN A 208 -23.33 -0.66 -20.52
CA GLN A 208 -24.81 -0.60 -20.53
C GLN A 208 -25.40 0.45 -19.57
N ASN A 209 -24.59 1.12 -18.73
CA ASN A 209 -25.05 2.05 -17.69
C ASN A 209 -26.13 1.43 -16.76
N THR A 210 -26.06 0.13 -16.53
CA THR A 210 -26.90 -0.54 -15.54
C THR A 210 -26.47 -0.04 -14.16
N GLY A 211 -27.39 0.45 -13.33
CA GLY A 211 -27.04 1.01 -12.01
C GLY A 211 -26.74 -0.02 -10.92
N ASP A 212 -26.71 -1.32 -11.25
CA ASP A 212 -26.60 -2.39 -10.27
C ASP A 212 -25.21 -3.04 -10.30
N ILE A 213 -24.47 -2.87 -9.21
CA ILE A 213 -23.16 -3.50 -8.98
C ILE A 213 -23.24 -4.75 -8.11
N ASN A 214 -24.42 -5.15 -7.62
CA ASN A 214 -24.54 -6.24 -6.65
C ASN A 214 -23.94 -7.54 -7.18
N HIS A 215 -24.13 -7.83 -8.47
CA HIS A 215 -23.54 -9.03 -9.06
C HIS A 215 -22.00 -8.97 -9.11
N ILE A 216 -21.44 -7.80 -9.44
CA ILE A 216 -19.99 -7.55 -9.40
C ILE A 216 -19.46 -7.73 -7.97
N LEU A 217 -20.13 -7.15 -6.98
CA LEU A 217 -19.74 -7.25 -5.57
C LEU A 217 -19.74 -8.70 -5.07
N VAL A 218 -20.74 -9.50 -5.46
CA VAL A 218 -20.77 -10.94 -5.14
C VAL A 218 -19.55 -11.67 -5.72
N MET A 219 -19.11 -11.33 -6.94
CA MET A 219 -17.91 -11.93 -7.51
C MET A 219 -16.63 -11.47 -6.80
N LEU A 220 -16.55 -10.20 -6.40
CA LEU A 220 -15.42 -9.67 -5.62
C LEU A 220 -15.35 -10.30 -4.21
N ASP A 221 -16.48 -10.53 -3.55
CA ASP A 221 -16.58 -11.27 -2.30
C ASP A 221 -16.07 -12.72 -2.46
N GLN A 222 -16.42 -13.39 -3.56
CA GLN A 222 -15.91 -14.72 -3.88
C GLN A 222 -14.39 -14.70 -4.10
N CYS A 223 -13.86 -13.69 -4.80
CA CYS A 223 -12.42 -13.49 -4.95
C CYS A 223 -11.73 -13.33 -3.59
N SER A 224 -12.26 -12.47 -2.72
CA SER A 224 -11.77 -12.24 -1.35
C SER A 224 -11.82 -13.50 -0.48
N ALA A 225 -12.87 -14.31 -0.61
CA ALA A 225 -13.03 -15.59 0.09
C ALA A 225 -11.97 -16.61 -0.33
N ILE A 226 -11.67 -16.70 -1.64
CA ILE A 226 -10.61 -17.57 -2.17
C ILE A 226 -9.25 -17.14 -1.65
N VAL A 227 -8.91 -15.83 -1.75
CA VAL A 227 -7.66 -15.28 -1.23
C VAL A 227 -7.50 -15.60 0.26
N SER A 228 -8.55 -15.41 1.05
CA SER A 228 -8.56 -15.70 2.49
C SER A 228 -8.43 -17.19 2.80
N LYS A 229 -9.02 -18.07 1.99
CA LYS A 229 -8.91 -19.53 2.12
C LYS A 229 -7.48 -19.99 1.82
N ILE A 230 -6.87 -19.49 0.75
CA ILE A 230 -5.48 -19.81 0.39
C ILE A 230 -4.52 -19.30 1.47
N ARG A 231 -4.71 -18.06 1.97
CA ARG A 231 -3.91 -17.51 3.07
C ARG A 231 -3.94 -18.43 4.30
N ARG A 232 -5.14 -18.81 4.77
CA ARG A 232 -5.32 -19.72 5.92
C ARG A 232 -4.65 -21.07 5.72
N ASN A 233 -4.81 -21.68 4.54
CA ASN A 233 -4.22 -22.98 4.23
C ASN A 233 -2.68 -22.90 4.16
N SER A 234 -2.14 -21.82 3.59
CA SER A 234 -0.69 -21.64 3.44
C SER A 234 0.04 -21.52 4.78
N VAL A 235 -0.61 -20.97 5.81
CA VAL A 235 -0.05 -20.90 7.17
C VAL A 235 0.20 -22.30 7.72
N GLN A 236 -0.68 -23.26 7.41
CA GLN A 236 -0.63 -24.64 7.90
C GLN A 236 0.36 -25.53 7.12
N THR A 237 0.50 -25.32 5.81
CA THR A 237 1.28 -26.21 4.92
C THR A 237 2.64 -25.65 4.50
N GLY A 238 2.90 -24.36 4.73
CA GLY A 238 4.08 -23.67 4.26
C GLY A 238 3.74 -22.58 3.22
N THR A 239 4.16 -21.36 3.49
CA THR A 239 3.93 -20.15 2.67
C THR A 239 5.25 -19.67 2.08
N SER A 240 5.30 -19.45 0.76
CA SER A 240 6.39 -18.70 0.15
C SER A 240 6.17 -17.20 0.37
N ILE A 241 7.25 -16.41 0.46
CA ILE A 241 7.18 -14.93 0.51
C ILE A 241 6.41 -14.39 -0.69
N ARG A 242 6.58 -15.04 -1.84
CA ARG A 242 5.94 -14.70 -3.10
C ARG A 242 4.42 -14.88 -3.02
N LEU A 243 3.93 -15.97 -2.43
CA LEU A 243 2.50 -16.22 -2.23
C LEU A 243 1.91 -15.21 -1.24
N THR A 244 2.59 -14.92 -0.12
CA THR A 244 2.09 -13.93 0.85
C THR A 244 1.91 -12.56 0.18
N ASN A 245 2.91 -12.10 -0.55
CA ASN A 245 2.86 -10.84 -1.29
C ASN A 245 1.78 -10.86 -2.38
N LEU A 246 1.62 -11.97 -3.10
CA LEU A 246 0.57 -12.12 -4.11
C LEU A 246 -0.83 -11.96 -3.49
N LEU A 247 -1.12 -12.71 -2.43
CA LEU A 247 -2.41 -12.66 -1.74
C LEU A 247 -2.69 -11.28 -1.14
N GLN A 248 -1.66 -10.62 -0.57
CA GLN A 248 -1.79 -9.26 -0.07
C GLN A 248 -2.14 -8.26 -1.19
N ARG A 249 -1.43 -8.33 -2.32
CA ARG A 249 -1.72 -7.48 -3.49
C ARG A 249 -3.13 -7.70 -4.01
N MET A 250 -3.59 -8.96 -4.09
CA MET A 250 -4.96 -9.28 -4.50
C MET A 250 -6.00 -8.67 -3.56
N SER A 251 -5.87 -8.88 -2.23
CA SER A 251 -6.79 -8.28 -1.26
C SER A 251 -6.86 -6.76 -1.37
N GLN A 252 -5.71 -6.09 -1.56
CA GLN A 252 -5.68 -4.64 -1.70
C GLN A 252 -6.35 -4.16 -3.00
N GLN A 253 -6.12 -4.85 -4.11
CA GLN A 253 -6.75 -4.48 -5.40
C GLN A 253 -8.26 -4.72 -5.38
N ILE A 254 -8.72 -5.81 -4.77
CA ILE A 254 -10.15 -6.10 -4.63
C ILE A 254 -10.83 -5.02 -3.78
N ALA A 255 -10.30 -4.73 -2.58
CA ALA A 255 -10.87 -3.70 -1.70
C ALA A 255 -10.87 -2.30 -2.36
N ARG A 256 -9.81 -1.96 -3.11
CA ARG A 256 -9.75 -0.70 -3.87
C ARG A 256 -10.82 -0.66 -4.95
N LEU A 257 -11.00 -1.74 -5.71
CA LEU A 257 -12.01 -1.82 -6.76
C LEU A 257 -13.43 -1.69 -6.18
N GLU A 258 -13.74 -2.37 -5.08
CA GLU A 258 -15.01 -2.23 -4.35
C GLU A 258 -15.27 -0.77 -3.95
N THR A 259 -14.26 -0.09 -3.39
CA THR A 259 -14.34 1.33 -3.01
C THR A 259 -14.69 2.21 -4.21
N LEU A 260 -14.00 2.03 -5.35
CA LEU A 260 -14.27 2.82 -6.56
C LEU A 260 -15.66 2.54 -7.14
N LEU A 261 -16.10 1.28 -7.16
CA LEU A 261 -17.43 0.90 -7.63
C LEU A 261 -18.53 1.50 -6.75
N HIS A 262 -18.37 1.49 -5.41
CA HIS A 262 -19.31 2.14 -4.51
C HIS A 262 -19.39 3.64 -4.73
N ILE A 263 -18.26 4.32 -4.96
CA ILE A 263 -18.26 5.76 -5.29
C ILE A 263 -18.99 6.00 -6.62
N LEU A 264 -18.69 5.21 -7.66
CA LEU A 264 -19.30 5.34 -9.00
C LEU A 264 -20.82 5.10 -8.96
N THR A 265 -21.29 4.03 -8.33
CA THR A 265 -22.71 3.69 -8.29
C THR A 265 -23.54 4.69 -7.49
N LYS A 266 -23.03 5.12 -6.32
CA LYS A 266 -23.73 6.11 -5.49
C LYS A 266 -23.78 7.50 -6.16
N GLN A 267 -22.89 7.78 -7.12
CA GLN A 267 -22.94 8.98 -7.95
C GLN A 267 -23.98 8.88 -9.08
N ILE A 268 -24.24 7.67 -9.58
CA ILE A 268 -25.25 7.39 -10.63
C ILE A 268 -26.67 7.36 -10.02
N SER A 269 -26.83 6.76 -8.84
CA SER A 269 -28.10 6.70 -8.12
C SER A 269 -28.22 7.91 -7.19
N ALA A 270 -28.84 9.00 -7.67
CA ALA A 270 -29.05 10.29 -6.98
C ALA A 270 -29.88 10.23 -5.65
N THR A 271 -29.95 9.08 -4.99
CA THR A 271 -30.86 8.82 -3.85
C THR A 271 -30.12 8.76 -2.50
N PHE A 272 -28.79 8.68 -2.45
CA PHE A 272 -28.02 8.56 -1.20
C PHE A 272 -26.67 9.28 -1.22
N GLU A 273 -26.68 10.62 -1.32
CA GLU A 273 -25.46 11.44 -1.37
C GLU A 273 -24.56 11.30 -0.12
N THR A 274 -25.14 11.12 1.07
CA THR A 274 -24.38 11.04 2.34
C THR A 274 -23.42 9.84 2.37
N ASN A 275 -23.82 8.70 1.81
CA ASN A 275 -23.00 7.48 1.81
C ASN A 275 -21.89 7.51 0.75
N ALA A 276 -21.98 8.34 -0.29
CA ALA A 276 -20.94 8.48 -1.31
C ALA A 276 -19.76 9.31 -0.80
N ASN A 277 -20.07 10.36 -0.04
CA ASN A 277 -19.05 11.26 0.50
C ASN A 277 -18.20 10.60 1.59
N LEU A 278 -18.77 9.66 2.36
CA LEU A 278 -18.00 8.89 3.33
C LEU A 278 -16.90 8.03 2.67
N GLU A 279 -17.23 7.32 1.58
CA GLU A 279 -16.25 6.54 0.82
C GLU A 279 -15.13 7.41 0.25
N LYS A 280 -15.46 8.63 -0.21
CA LYS A 280 -14.46 9.60 -0.67
C LYS A 280 -13.53 10.03 0.46
N VAL A 281 -14.04 10.23 1.68
CA VAL A 281 -13.22 10.55 2.87
C VAL A 281 -12.30 9.39 3.21
N HIS A 282 -12.80 8.16 3.19
CA HIS A 282 -11.99 6.97 3.47
C HIS A 282 -10.91 6.76 2.42
N LEU A 283 -11.26 6.92 1.14
CA LEU A 283 -10.31 6.89 0.02
C LEU A 283 -9.23 7.97 0.19
N PHE A 284 -9.62 9.22 0.48
CA PHE A 284 -8.68 10.31 0.74
C PHE A 284 -7.71 9.98 1.88
N LYS A 285 -8.23 9.54 3.03
CA LYS A 285 -7.42 9.14 4.19
C LYS A 285 -6.43 8.02 3.85
N GLU A 286 -6.87 7.02 3.09
CA GLU A 286 -6.02 5.91 2.67
C GLU A 286 -4.91 6.37 1.71
N LEU A 287 -5.22 7.27 0.78
CA LEU A 287 -4.24 7.83 -0.16
C LEU A 287 -3.18 8.67 0.57
N VAL A 288 -3.59 9.50 1.54
CA VAL A 288 -2.65 10.26 2.38
C VAL A 288 -1.76 9.33 3.19
N TYR A 289 -2.35 8.30 3.80
CA TYR A 289 -1.59 7.31 4.56
C TYR A 289 -0.55 6.61 3.68
N SER A 290 -0.98 6.14 2.50
CA SER A 290 -0.12 5.45 1.53
C SER A 290 1.04 6.33 1.08
N GLU A 291 0.79 7.62 0.83
CA GLU A 291 1.85 8.56 0.45
C GLU A 291 2.85 8.73 1.61
N CYS A 292 2.35 8.99 2.82
CA CYS A 292 3.20 9.25 3.99
C CYS A 292 4.09 8.04 4.35
N HIS A 293 3.63 6.82 4.07
CA HIS A 293 4.34 5.58 4.40
C HIS A 293 4.98 4.87 3.19
N LYS A 294 4.99 5.51 2.01
CA LYS A 294 5.53 4.90 0.76
C LYS A 294 6.99 4.44 0.85
N ASN A 295 7.75 5.01 1.78
CA ASN A 295 9.16 4.73 2.00
C ASN A 295 9.44 4.03 3.34
N ASP A 296 8.40 3.74 4.14
CA ASP A 296 8.60 2.98 5.37
C ASP A 296 8.88 1.52 5.01
N VAL A 297 10.04 1.02 5.41
CA VAL A 297 10.42 -0.37 5.20
C VAL A 297 9.93 -1.21 6.38
N GLY A 298 9.87 -0.68 7.60
CA GLY A 298 9.52 -1.44 8.82
C GLY A 298 8.08 -1.94 8.84
N GLU A 299 7.13 -1.13 8.36
CA GLU A 299 5.73 -1.51 8.23
C GLU A 299 5.52 -2.71 7.28
N HIS A 300 6.34 -2.79 6.21
CA HIS A 300 6.32 -3.92 5.26
C HIS A 300 6.82 -5.21 5.89
N TRP A 301 7.66 -5.10 6.92
CA TRP A 301 8.16 -6.23 7.68
C TRP A 301 7.14 -6.68 8.73
N GLN A 302 6.46 -5.78 9.45
CA GLN A 302 5.49 -6.16 10.50
C GLN A 302 4.25 -6.88 9.96
N GLU A 303 3.73 -6.50 8.79
CA GLU A 303 2.62 -7.22 8.14
C GLU A 303 3.01 -8.64 7.64
N ASN A 304 4.32 -8.93 7.51
CA ASN A 304 4.85 -10.20 6.99
C ASN A 304 5.63 -11.05 8.03
N LEU A 305 6.07 -10.46 9.14
CA LEU A 305 6.95 -11.09 10.14
C LEU A 305 6.24 -12.09 11.06
N GLU A 306 4.93 -11.96 11.26
CA GLU A 306 4.15 -12.89 12.09
C GLU A 306 4.26 -14.33 11.58
N VAL A 307 4.44 -14.50 10.27
CA VAL A 307 4.63 -15.80 9.60
C VAL A 307 6.11 -16.22 9.50
N MET A 308 7.06 -15.28 9.59
CA MET A 308 8.50 -15.56 9.50
C MET A 308 9.15 -15.89 10.83
N ALA A 309 8.77 -15.19 11.91
CA ALA A 309 9.37 -15.40 13.23
C ALA A 309 9.12 -16.82 13.73
N LEU A 310 7.88 -17.33 13.54
CA LEU A 310 7.52 -18.72 13.82
C LEU A 310 8.42 -19.72 13.08
N ARG A 311 8.76 -19.42 11.82
CA ARG A 311 9.54 -20.34 10.98
C ARG A 311 11.05 -20.26 11.14
N VAL A 312 11.62 -19.16 11.62
CA VAL A 312 13.04 -19.15 12.04
C VAL A 312 13.20 -20.05 13.27
N THR A 313 12.24 -20.05 14.19
CA THR A 313 12.18 -21.01 15.32
C THR A 313 11.86 -22.44 14.90
N GLU A 314 10.94 -22.68 13.95
CA GLU A 314 10.63 -24.03 13.47
C GLU A 314 11.73 -24.63 12.60
N ASN A 315 12.41 -23.84 11.76
CA ASN A 315 13.49 -24.34 10.90
C ASN A 315 14.80 -24.55 11.70
N ALA A 316 15.04 -23.75 12.74
CA ALA A 316 16.04 -24.04 13.77
C ALA A 316 15.67 -25.31 14.57
N SER A 317 14.38 -25.55 14.85
CA SER A 317 13.90 -26.75 15.53
C SER A 317 13.97 -28.00 14.65
N ARG A 318 13.70 -27.92 13.34
CA ARG A 318 13.79 -29.07 12.41
C ARG A 318 15.24 -29.53 12.16
N THR A 319 16.20 -28.66 12.42
CA THR A 319 17.63 -29.02 12.45
C THR A 319 18.05 -29.55 13.84
N GLY A 320 17.25 -29.25 14.88
CA GLY A 320 17.41 -29.69 16.27
C GLY A 320 16.73 -31.02 16.63
N GLU A 321 15.70 -31.47 15.90
CA GLU A 321 15.00 -32.73 16.18
C GLU A 321 15.90 -33.97 16.07
N HIS A 322 16.97 -33.89 15.28
CA HIS A 322 18.00 -34.94 15.22
C HIS A 322 18.89 -35.04 16.47
N TYR A 323 18.74 -34.14 17.46
CA TYR A 323 19.46 -34.18 18.74
C TYR A 323 18.60 -34.69 19.91
N ILE A 324 17.31 -35.00 19.69
CA ILE A 324 16.41 -35.51 20.73
C ILE A 324 16.42 -37.03 20.65
N THR A 325 17.07 -37.68 21.61
CA THR A 325 17.21 -39.14 21.65
C THR A 325 16.12 -39.75 22.53
N ASN A 326 15.28 -40.62 21.97
CA ASN A 326 14.19 -41.26 22.69
C ASN A 326 14.58 -42.64 23.27
N ASN A 327 15.74 -43.18 22.88
CA ASN A 327 16.22 -44.48 23.35
C ASN A 327 17.74 -44.49 23.64
N ARG A 328 18.22 -45.41 24.50
CA ARG A 328 19.63 -45.46 24.94
C ARG A 328 20.63 -45.66 23.79
N HIS A 329 20.20 -46.31 22.70
CA HIS A 329 21.04 -46.51 21.51
C HIS A 329 21.25 -45.21 20.72
N GLU A 330 20.22 -44.38 20.59
CA GLU A 330 20.30 -43.06 19.93
C GLU A 330 21.18 -42.09 20.73
N TYR A 331 21.11 -42.15 22.07
CA TYR A 331 22.00 -41.40 22.96
C TYR A 331 23.48 -41.71 22.72
N PHE A 332 23.85 -42.99 22.60
CA PHE A 332 25.24 -43.38 22.31
C PHE A 332 25.68 -43.00 20.89
N ALA A 333 24.77 -43.05 19.90
CA ALA A 333 25.07 -42.61 18.55
C ALA A 333 25.35 -41.09 18.50
N LEU A 334 24.53 -40.30 19.20
CA LEU A 334 24.70 -38.85 19.33
C LEU A 334 26.00 -38.50 20.06
N MET A 335 26.28 -39.18 21.18
CA MET A 335 27.52 -38.97 21.94
C MET A 335 28.76 -39.31 21.11
N ARG A 336 28.75 -40.38 20.32
CA ARG A 336 29.86 -40.73 19.41
C ARG A 336 30.08 -39.67 18.34
N SER A 337 29.00 -39.11 17.78
CA SER A 337 29.08 -38.02 16.80
C SER A 337 29.65 -36.74 17.42
N ALA A 338 29.16 -36.36 18.61
CA ALA A 338 29.65 -35.21 19.36
C ALA A 338 31.14 -35.34 19.76
N MET A 339 31.58 -36.53 20.19
CA MET A 339 32.99 -36.81 20.45
C MET A 339 33.84 -36.69 19.17
N GLY A 340 33.33 -37.16 18.02
CA GLY A 340 33.99 -36.99 16.72
C GLY A 340 34.17 -35.53 16.34
N ALA A 341 33.12 -34.71 16.50
CA ALA A 341 33.20 -33.26 16.28
C ALA A 341 34.20 -32.59 17.24
N GLY A 342 34.24 -33.01 18.52
CA GLY A 342 35.21 -32.51 19.50
C GLY A 342 36.67 -32.76 19.10
N VAL A 343 36.99 -33.93 18.55
CA VAL A 343 38.34 -34.26 18.05
C VAL A 343 38.72 -33.38 16.86
N VAL A 344 37.78 -33.13 15.94
CA VAL A 344 38.01 -32.24 14.79
C VAL A 344 38.31 -30.82 15.26
N ILE A 345 37.49 -30.28 16.17
CA ILE A 345 37.69 -28.93 16.72
C ILE A 345 39.02 -28.82 17.45
N ALA A 346 39.36 -29.78 18.32
CA ALA A 346 40.63 -29.79 19.04
C ALA A 346 41.84 -29.82 18.09
N THR A 347 41.77 -30.63 17.02
CA THR A 347 42.81 -30.71 15.99
C THR A 347 42.94 -29.39 15.23
N MET A 348 41.83 -28.79 14.83
CA MET A 348 41.81 -27.48 14.16
C MET A 348 42.39 -26.38 15.05
N SER A 349 42.04 -26.34 16.34
CA SER A 349 42.61 -25.41 17.33
C SER A 349 44.12 -25.61 17.48
N MET A 350 44.58 -26.86 17.54
CA MET A 350 46.02 -27.16 17.60
C MET A 350 46.76 -26.66 16.35
N ILE A 351 46.19 -26.86 15.15
CA ILE A 351 46.75 -26.35 13.90
C ILE A 351 46.81 -24.80 13.92
N LYS A 352 45.78 -24.11 14.41
CA LYS A 352 45.80 -22.64 14.55
C LYS A 352 46.90 -22.15 15.50
N ILE A 353 47.09 -22.83 16.62
CA ILE A 353 48.16 -22.51 17.58
C ILE A 353 49.54 -22.72 16.94
N LEU A 354 49.72 -23.76 16.12
CA LEU A 354 50.98 -23.99 15.41
C LEU A 354 51.22 -22.94 14.31
N ILE A 355 50.19 -22.56 13.57
CA ILE A 355 50.28 -21.51 12.53
C ILE A 355 50.62 -20.15 13.15
N ALA A 356 49.98 -19.79 14.27
CA ALA A 356 50.28 -18.57 15.00
C ALA A 356 51.73 -18.50 15.50
N LYS A 357 52.34 -19.65 15.83
CA LYS A 357 53.75 -19.72 16.26
C LYS A 357 54.75 -19.53 15.13
N LEU A 358 54.34 -19.69 13.86
CA LEU A 358 55.23 -19.55 12.70
C LEU A 358 55.52 -18.08 12.32
N HIS A 359 54.90 -17.09 12.99
CA HIS A 359 55.12 -15.65 12.79
C HIS A 359 55.16 -15.26 11.31
N LEU A 360 54.20 -15.78 10.54
CA LEU A 360 54.10 -15.54 9.11
C LEU A 360 53.63 -14.11 8.83
N ALA A 361 53.76 -13.67 7.57
CA ALA A 361 53.21 -12.39 7.16
C ALA A 361 51.68 -12.36 7.38
N PRO A 362 51.08 -11.23 7.80
CA PRO A 362 49.67 -11.16 8.21
C PRO A 362 48.67 -11.71 7.17
N LEU A 363 48.99 -11.56 5.88
CA LEU A 363 48.16 -12.06 4.78
C LEU A 363 48.21 -13.60 4.67
N THR A 364 49.38 -14.22 4.81
CA THR A 364 49.52 -15.68 4.71
C THR A 364 48.97 -16.37 5.95
N GLU A 365 49.12 -15.76 7.12
CA GLU A 365 48.46 -16.20 8.34
C GLU A 365 46.93 -16.15 8.19
N ALA A 366 46.36 -15.03 7.72
CA ALA A 366 44.93 -14.91 7.49
C ALA A 366 44.38 -15.97 6.51
N ILE A 367 45.10 -16.25 5.41
CA ILE A 367 44.72 -17.28 4.44
C ILE A 367 44.76 -18.68 5.08
N LEU A 368 45.81 -19.00 5.84
CA LEU A 368 45.96 -20.30 6.51
C LEU A 368 44.92 -20.52 7.61
N PHE A 369 44.56 -19.48 8.36
CA PHE A 369 43.46 -19.51 9.32
C PHE A 369 42.10 -19.69 8.64
N SER A 370 41.93 -19.11 7.44
CA SER A 370 40.70 -19.22 6.64
C SER A 370 40.56 -20.58 5.96
N LEU A 371 41.67 -21.22 5.58
CA LEU A 371 41.68 -22.59 5.04
C LEU A 371 41.46 -23.64 6.13
N ASN A 372 41.85 -23.35 7.37
CA ASN A 372 41.52 -24.15 8.55
C ASN A 372 40.14 -23.77 9.11
N TYR A 373 39.12 -23.92 8.27
CA TYR A 373 37.71 -23.67 8.58
C TYR A 373 36.91 -24.97 8.48
N GLY A 374 35.96 -25.15 9.39
CA GLY A 374 35.04 -26.30 9.47
C GLY A 374 33.60 -25.85 9.33
#